data_AF-W0TBR3-F1
#
_entry.id   AF-W0TBR3-F1
#
_cell.length_a   1.000
_cell.length_b   1.000
_cell.length_c   1.000
_cell.angle_alpha   90.00
_cell.angle_beta   90.00
_cell.angle_gamma   90.00
#
_symmetry.space_group_name_H-M   'P 1'
#
loop_
_entity.id
_entity.type
_entity.pdbx_description
1 polymer ?
#
loop_
_entity_poly.entity_id
_entity_poly.type
_entity_poly.pdbx_seq_one_letter_code
_entity_poly.pdbx_strand_id
1 'polypeptide(L)'
;MSLQEEAVEKRLSLYHFSKVFPNYLSQLQQIQSLVQRLLDHNLNENDQLSIEEVKNLRVSLEDKYLEAKNFVETERLSYNALDVSLERTVDNTKNGMESQLSVLRDLREELAERNDRLHQLHLDIADFNEESVHLNTHSTTLKCTKSEWINNVLEDEASFDKLLEYRVFKPVGNGLYSVTEELFDGEIELKRMNQLMKKDIDRLKMDLDDYKQKWLDNYDTMSKIGSIIKGKLNERSNGSEENEDDYEEEEEAIERIKKNDVYESEDDGEERSSFNTDEEEDEEEDEDEYGIEQDEEDIDIADSGADADADVKVEIGENAVDSNDSTGLNEGENNNDGDADQEMNDA
;
A
#
# COMPACT_ATOMS: atom_id res chain seq x y z
N MET A 1 -49.49 -29.84 -14.01
CA MET A 1 -50.04 -30.42 -12.78
C MET A 1 -51.32 -31.16 -13.13
N SER A 2 -51.45 -32.39 -12.68
CA SER A 2 -52.72 -33.12 -12.77
C SER A 2 -53.76 -32.46 -11.84
N LEU A 3 -55.05 -32.55 -12.18
CA LEU A 3 -56.16 -32.05 -11.34
C LEU A 3 -56.13 -32.64 -9.91
N GLN A 4 -55.50 -33.81 -9.75
CA GLN A 4 -55.30 -34.48 -8.47
C GLN A 4 -54.16 -33.84 -7.66
N GLU A 5 -53.06 -33.47 -8.30
CA GLU A 5 -51.96 -32.74 -7.64
C GLU A 5 -52.43 -31.40 -7.08
N GLU A 6 -53.18 -30.62 -7.87
CA GLU A 6 -53.72 -29.33 -7.43
C GLU A 6 -54.72 -29.49 -6.25
N ALA A 7 -55.52 -30.56 -6.26
CA ALA A 7 -56.43 -30.86 -5.16
C ALA A 7 -55.70 -31.27 -3.88
N VAL A 8 -54.58 -31.99 -4.01
CA VAL A 8 -53.73 -32.38 -2.87
C VAL A 8 -52.98 -31.17 -2.31
N GLU A 9 -52.43 -30.32 -3.16
CA GLU A 9 -51.73 -29.10 -2.76
C GLU A 9 -52.66 -28.14 -2.02
N LYS A 10 -53.87 -27.90 -2.54
CA LYS A 10 -54.90 -27.11 -1.83
C LYS A 10 -55.29 -27.70 -0.49
N ARG A 11 -55.33 -29.03 -0.36
CA ARG A 11 -55.66 -29.69 0.90
C ARG A 11 -54.51 -29.58 1.90
N LEU A 12 -53.27 -29.65 1.45
CA LEU A 12 -52.07 -29.45 2.27
C LEU A 12 -51.94 -28.01 2.73
N SER A 13 -52.22 -27.03 1.87
CA SER A 13 -52.16 -25.61 2.24
C SER A 13 -53.24 -25.21 3.26
N LEU A 14 -54.37 -25.92 3.28
CA LEU A 14 -55.46 -25.72 4.25
C LEU A 14 -55.31 -26.58 5.51
N TYR A 15 -54.32 -27.47 5.56
CA TYR A 15 -54.12 -28.34 6.69
C TYR A 15 -53.54 -27.56 7.86
N HIS A 16 -54.40 -27.20 8.82
CA HIS A 16 -53.98 -26.63 10.09
C HIS A 16 -54.10 -27.69 11.19
N PHE A 17 -52.98 -28.11 11.76
CA PHE A 17 -52.97 -29.00 12.91
C PHE A 17 -53.17 -28.20 14.20
N SER A 18 -54.43 -27.97 14.60
CA SER A 18 -54.76 -27.44 15.93
C SER A 18 -55.60 -28.46 16.69
N LYS A 19 -55.18 -28.80 17.91
CA LYS A 19 -55.91 -29.72 18.81
C LYS A 19 -57.00 -29.01 19.62
N VAL A 20 -56.96 -27.68 19.69
CA VAL A 20 -57.81 -26.89 20.61
C VAL A 20 -59.27 -26.93 20.17
N PHE A 21 -59.55 -26.65 18.89
CA PHE A 21 -60.91 -26.69 18.34
C PHE A 21 -61.53 -28.09 18.26
N PRO A 22 -60.82 -29.14 17.78
CA PRO A 22 -61.35 -30.50 17.79
C PRO A 22 -61.68 -31.01 19.19
N ASN A 23 -60.90 -30.65 20.21
CA ASN A 23 -61.18 -31.02 21.59
C ASN A 23 -62.45 -30.37 22.14
N TYR A 24 -62.64 -29.07 21.88
CA TYR A 24 -63.87 -28.35 22.24
C TYR A 24 -65.09 -28.93 21.51
N LEU A 25 -64.99 -29.16 20.20
CA LEU A 25 -66.07 -29.75 19.39
C LEU A 25 -66.42 -31.18 19.82
N SER A 26 -65.42 -31.99 20.18
CA SER A 26 -65.63 -33.35 20.69
C SER A 26 -66.46 -33.35 21.98
N GLN A 27 -66.16 -32.45 22.92
CA GLN A 27 -66.94 -32.32 24.16
C GLN A 27 -68.35 -31.79 23.90
N LEU A 28 -68.50 -30.84 22.98
CA LEU A 28 -69.81 -30.32 22.58
C LEU A 28 -70.66 -31.43 21.92
N GLN A 29 -70.02 -32.27 21.09
CA GLN A 29 -70.66 -33.43 20.46
C GLN A 29 -71.05 -34.50 21.48
N GLN A 30 -70.22 -34.74 22.50
CA GLN A 30 -70.56 -35.66 23.60
C GLN A 30 -71.80 -35.17 24.35
N ILE A 31 -71.87 -33.88 24.71
CA ILE A 31 -73.03 -33.27 25.36
C ILE A 31 -74.25 -33.31 24.45
N GLN A 32 -74.10 -32.96 23.17
CA GLN A 32 -75.19 -33.02 22.18
C GLN A 32 -75.74 -34.44 22.04
N SER A 33 -74.87 -35.45 21.97
CA SER A 33 -75.28 -36.86 21.89
C SER A 33 -76.05 -37.31 23.14
N LEU A 34 -75.69 -36.78 24.32
CA LEU A 34 -76.35 -37.07 25.59
C LEU A 34 -77.72 -36.38 25.66
N VAL A 35 -77.81 -35.11 25.25
CA VAL A 35 -79.07 -34.36 25.15
C VAL A 35 -80.03 -35.01 24.14
N GLN A 36 -79.51 -35.44 22.98
CA GLN A 36 -80.32 -36.08 21.94
C GLN A 36 -80.84 -37.45 22.40
N ARG A 37 -80.02 -38.26 23.06
CA ARG A 37 -80.47 -39.53 23.67
C ARG A 37 -81.52 -39.31 24.77
N LEU A 38 -81.41 -38.22 25.54
CA LEU A 38 -82.40 -37.85 26.55
C LEU A 38 -83.74 -37.44 25.90
N LEU A 39 -83.70 -36.66 24.81
CA LEU A 39 -84.86 -36.24 24.03
C LEU A 39 -85.56 -37.43 23.34
N ASP A 40 -84.80 -38.40 22.84
CA ASP A 40 -85.30 -39.59 22.16
C ASP A 40 -85.80 -40.69 23.12
N HIS A 41 -85.75 -40.45 24.44
CA HIS A 41 -86.14 -41.38 25.51
C HIS A 41 -85.44 -42.77 25.48
N ASN A 42 -84.28 -42.85 24.81
CA ASN A 42 -83.45 -44.05 24.72
C ASN A 42 -82.25 -43.96 25.69
N LEU A 43 -82.55 -43.85 26.98
CA LEU A 43 -81.52 -43.86 28.03
C LEU A 43 -81.08 -45.30 28.30
N ASN A 44 -79.79 -45.60 28.10
CA ASN A 44 -79.21 -46.89 28.47
C ASN A 44 -78.76 -46.87 29.94
N GLU A 45 -78.78 -48.02 30.64
CA GLU A 45 -78.21 -48.16 32.00
C GLU A 45 -76.70 -47.87 32.07
N ASN A 46 -76.01 -47.88 30.92
CA ASN A 46 -74.60 -47.49 30.79
C ASN A 46 -74.39 -45.97 30.73
N ASP A 47 -75.44 -45.18 30.57
CA ASP A 47 -75.37 -43.72 30.68
C ASP A 47 -75.46 -43.36 32.16
N GLN A 48 -74.29 -43.33 32.81
CA GLN A 48 -74.15 -42.92 34.21
C GLN A 48 -74.51 -41.43 34.35
N LEU A 49 -75.80 -41.11 34.36
CA LEU A 49 -76.32 -39.76 34.61
C LEU A 49 -76.20 -39.38 36.09
N SER A 50 -74.98 -39.47 36.63
CA SER A 50 -74.63 -38.93 37.93
C SER A 50 -74.57 -37.40 37.84
N ILE A 51 -75.11 -36.73 38.86
CA ILE A 51 -75.04 -35.27 39.01
C ILE A 51 -73.57 -34.80 39.03
N GLU A 52 -72.64 -35.63 39.50
CA GLU A 52 -71.21 -35.35 39.53
C GLU A 52 -70.60 -35.34 38.12
N GLU A 53 -71.00 -36.27 37.25
CA GLU A 53 -70.52 -36.34 35.86
C GLU A 53 -71.04 -35.17 35.03
N VAL A 54 -72.28 -34.75 35.24
CA VAL A 54 -72.84 -33.54 34.60
C VAL A 54 -72.07 -32.28 35.03
N LYS A 55 -71.71 -32.17 36.31
CA LYS A 55 -70.87 -31.08 36.81
C LYS A 55 -69.47 -31.13 36.21
N ASN A 56 -68.86 -32.31 36.11
CA ASN A 56 -67.54 -32.49 35.50
C ASN A 56 -67.55 -32.16 34.00
N LEU A 57 -68.59 -32.58 33.26
CA LEU A 57 -68.78 -32.23 31.85
C LEU A 57 -68.94 -30.72 31.67
N ARG A 58 -69.65 -30.05 32.56
CA ARG A 58 -69.80 -28.60 32.53
C ARG A 58 -68.47 -27.88 32.76
N VAL A 59 -67.74 -28.24 33.81
CA VAL A 59 -66.43 -27.64 34.11
C VAL A 59 -65.47 -27.90 32.95
N SER A 60 -65.44 -29.13 32.43
CA SER A 60 -64.59 -29.47 31.30
C SER A 60 -64.93 -28.68 30.02
N LEU A 61 -66.23 -28.48 29.74
CA LEU A 61 -66.67 -27.66 28.62
C LEU A 61 -66.27 -26.19 28.80
N GLU A 62 -66.43 -25.64 30.00
CA GLU A 62 -66.01 -24.27 30.34
C GLU A 62 -64.49 -24.11 30.15
N ASP A 63 -63.69 -25.08 30.60
CA ASP A 63 -62.23 -25.11 30.40
C ASP A 63 -61.86 -25.16 28.90
N LYS A 64 -62.49 -26.06 28.13
CA LYS A 64 -62.21 -26.17 26.69
C LYS A 64 -62.69 -24.97 25.88
N TYR A 65 -63.78 -24.34 26.31
CA TYR A 65 -64.24 -23.08 25.73
C TYR A 65 -63.21 -21.97 25.98
N LEU A 66 -62.70 -21.84 27.21
CA LEU A 66 -61.66 -20.87 27.53
C LEU A 66 -60.36 -21.14 26.78
N GLU A 67 -59.96 -22.41 26.64
CA GLU A 67 -58.78 -22.81 25.86
C GLU A 67 -58.93 -22.38 24.38
N ALA A 68 -60.09 -22.63 23.77
CA ALA A 68 -60.38 -22.23 22.39
C ALA A 68 -60.46 -20.71 22.22
N LYS A 69 -61.07 -20.00 23.18
CA LYS A 69 -61.14 -18.54 23.17
C LYS A 69 -59.75 -17.92 23.29
N ASN A 70 -58.93 -18.41 24.22
CA ASN A 70 -57.57 -17.93 24.41
C ASN A 70 -56.71 -18.18 23.16
N PHE A 71 -56.86 -19.35 22.53
CA PHE A 71 -56.15 -19.67 21.28
C PHE A 71 -56.44 -18.62 20.19
N VAL A 72 -57.72 -18.28 19.95
CA VAL A 72 -58.10 -17.25 18.98
C VAL A 72 -57.53 -15.88 19.34
N GLU A 73 -57.58 -15.50 20.62
CA GLU A 73 -57.02 -14.23 21.07
C GLU A 73 -55.50 -14.17 20.89
N THR A 74 -54.78 -15.26 21.16
CA THR A 74 -53.33 -15.35 20.94
C THR A 74 -52.95 -15.30 19.47
N GLU A 75 -53.66 -16.01 18.59
CA GLU A 75 -53.42 -15.90 17.15
C GLU A 75 -53.68 -14.48 16.66
N ARG A 76 -54.81 -13.88 17.05
CA ARG A 76 -55.13 -12.50 16.66
C ARG A 76 -54.05 -11.51 17.11
N LEU A 77 -53.56 -11.66 18.34
CA LEU A 77 -52.46 -10.82 18.84
C LEU A 77 -51.16 -11.06 18.07
N SER A 78 -50.86 -12.30 17.71
CA SER A 78 -49.69 -12.65 16.90
C SER A 78 -49.76 -12.05 15.50
N TYR A 79 -50.89 -12.15 14.81
CA TYR A 79 -51.09 -11.52 13.50
C TYR A 79 -50.98 -9.99 13.58
N ASN A 80 -51.62 -9.36 14.57
CA ASN A 80 -51.50 -7.91 14.76
C ASN A 80 -50.05 -7.47 15.06
N ALA A 81 -49.30 -8.25 15.84
CA ALA A 81 -47.90 -7.96 16.12
C ALA A 81 -47.04 -8.07 14.86
N LEU A 82 -47.31 -9.08 14.01
CA LEU A 82 -46.64 -9.26 12.74
C LEU A 82 -46.92 -8.09 11.79
N ASP A 83 -48.18 -7.68 11.65
CA ASP A 83 -48.57 -6.54 10.80
C ASP A 83 -47.88 -5.24 11.24
N VAL A 84 -47.89 -4.93 12.54
CA VAL A 84 -47.21 -3.75 13.08
C VAL A 84 -45.69 -3.84 12.88
N SER A 85 -45.11 -5.03 13.03
CA SER A 85 -43.67 -5.23 12.82
C SER A 85 -43.28 -5.02 11.35
N LEU A 86 -44.13 -5.46 10.43
CA LEU A 86 -43.92 -5.33 8.99
C LEU A 86 -44.08 -3.88 8.54
N GLU A 87 -45.14 -3.19 8.99
CA GLU A 87 -45.36 -1.76 8.73
C GLU A 87 -44.16 -0.94 9.24
N ARG A 88 -43.72 -1.19 10.47
CA ARG A 88 -42.56 -0.50 11.04
C ARG A 88 -41.28 -0.78 10.26
N THR A 89 -41.08 -2.01 9.79
CA THR A 89 -39.91 -2.36 8.99
C THR A 89 -39.92 -1.63 7.65
N VAL A 90 -41.06 -1.63 6.97
CA VAL A 90 -41.25 -0.90 5.70
C VAL A 90 -40.98 0.59 5.89
N ASP A 91 -41.52 1.20 6.94
CA ASP A 91 -41.30 2.63 7.23
C ASP A 91 -39.85 2.94 7.58
N ASN A 92 -39.20 2.09 8.40
CA ASN A 92 -37.79 2.25 8.72
C ASN A 92 -36.90 2.13 7.47
N THR A 93 -37.18 1.16 6.60
CA THR A 93 -36.43 0.99 5.34
C THR A 93 -36.66 2.19 4.44
N LYS A 94 -37.91 2.66 4.28
CA LYS A 94 -38.24 3.80 3.43
C LYS A 94 -37.57 5.09 3.91
N ASN A 95 -37.64 5.37 5.21
CA ASN A 95 -37.08 6.58 5.80
C ASN A 95 -35.54 6.51 5.93
N GLY A 96 -34.99 5.31 6.14
CA GLY A 96 -33.55 5.09 6.26
C GLY A 96 -32.82 5.04 4.91
N MET A 97 -33.49 4.61 3.83
CA MET A 97 -32.85 4.47 2.52
C MET A 97 -32.32 5.81 2.00
N GLU A 98 -33.06 6.91 2.14
CA GLU A 98 -32.64 8.18 1.54
C GLU A 98 -31.36 8.74 2.19
N SER A 99 -31.24 8.62 3.52
CA SER A 99 -30.03 9.02 4.25
C SER A 99 -28.87 8.05 4.06
N GLN A 100 -29.13 6.74 3.96
CA GLN A 100 -28.09 5.75 3.65
C GLN A 100 -27.55 5.93 2.23
N LEU A 101 -28.41 6.30 1.27
CA LEU A 101 -28.02 6.51 -0.11
C LEU A 101 -27.13 7.75 -0.26
N SER A 102 -27.39 8.83 0.48
CA SER A 102 -26.48 9.98 0.49
C SER A 102 -25.10 9.61 1.03
N VAL A 103 -25.04 8.91 2.17
CA VAL A 103 -23.76 8.46 2.75
C VAL A 103 -23.00 7.54 1.78
N LEU A 104 -23.68 6.63 1.09
CA LEU A 104 -23.06 5.77 0.09
C LEU A 104 -22.54 6.54 -1.13
N ARG A 105 -23.21 7.61 -1.54
CA ARG A 105 -22.72 8.49 -2.63
C ARG A 105 -21.46 9.23 -2.21
N ASP A 106 -21.45 9.79 -1.00
CA ASP A 106 -20.29 10.50 -0.47
C ASP A 106 -19.08 9.56 -0.37
N LEU A 107 -19.27 8.35 0.16
CA LEU A 107 -18.22 7.33 0.24
C LEU A 107 -17.72 6.92 -1.15
N ARG A 108 -18.62 6.80 -2.13
CA ARG A 108 -18.23 6.49 -3.52
C ARG A 108 -17.38 7.60 -4.12
N GLU A 109 -17.73 8.86 -3.90
CA GLU A 109 -16.98 10.01 -4.40
C GLU A 109 -15.59 10.08 -3.77
N GLU A 110 -15.49 9.89 -2.46
CA GLU A 110 -14.21 9.83 -1.75
C GLU A 110 -13.32 8.68 -2.24
N LEU A 111 -13.91 7.52 -2.54
CA LEU A 111 -13.18 6.36 -3.04
C LEU A 111 -12.73 6.56 -4.50
N ALA A 112 -13.52 7.23 -5.32
CA ALA A 112 -13.14 7.63 -6.67
C ALA A 112 -11.95 8.60 -6.64
N GLU A 113 -11.99 9.63 -5.79
CA GLU A 113 -10.90 10.59 -5.65
C GLU A 113 -9.59 9.91 -5.19
N ARG A 114 -9.67 8.98 -4.24
CA ARG A 114 -8.51 8.18 -3.81
C ARG A 114 -7.95 7.34 -4.94
N ASN A 115 -8.80 6.72 -5.74
CA ASN A 115 -8.38 5.89 -6.86
C ASN A 115 -7.71 6.75 -7.95
N ASP A 116 -8.25 7.93 -8.24
CA ASP A 116 -7.64 8.87 -9.20
C ASP A 116 -6.25 9.31 -8.75
N ARG A 117 -6.07 9.61 -7.46
CA ARG A 117 -4.75 9.95 -6.89
C ARG A 117 -3.77 8.78 -6.99
N LEU A 118 -4.24 7.55 -6.72
CA LEU A 118 -3.41 6.35 -6.84
C LEU A 118 -3.01 6.11 -8.29
N HIS A 119 -3.94 6.31 -9.22
CA HIS A 119 -3.67 6.18 -10.65
C HIS A 119 -2.66 7.22 -11.12
N GLN A 120 -2.78 8.47 -10.68
CA GLN A 120 -1.80 9.51 -10.97
C GLN A 120 -0.42 9.15 -10.43
N LEU A 121 -0.32 8.66 -9.19
CA LEU A 121 0.95 8.21 -8.60
C LEU A 121 1.56 7.04 -9.40
N HIS A 122 0.75 6.13 -9.91
CA HIS A 122 1.23 5.07 -10.79
C HIS A 122 1.78 5.60 -12.12
N LEU A 123 1.12 6.61 -12.70
CA LEU A 123 1.63 7.28 -13.90
C LEU A 123 2.94 8.00 -13.61
N ASP A 124 3.03 8.74 -12.50
CA ASP A 124 4.27 9.45 -12.11
C ASP A 124 5.44 8.46 -11.90
N ILE A 125 5.18 7.29 -11.33
CA ILE A 125 6.19 6.22 -11.18
C ILE A 125 6.57 5.64 -12.54
N ALA A 126 5.61 5.44 -13.44
CA ALA A 126 5.88 4.93 -14.78
C ALA A 126 6.76 5.92 -15.57
N ASP A 127 6.42 7.21 -15.54
CA ASP A 127 7.19 8.28 -16.18
C ASP A 127 8.60 8.37 -15.59
N PHE A 128 8.73 8.29 -14.27
CA PHE A 128 10.04 8.27 -13.59
C PHE A 128 10.87 7.05 -13.98
N ASN A 129 10.26 5.87 -14.07
CA ASN A 129 10.95 4.65 -14.49
C ASN A 129 11.37 4.73 -15.96
N GLU A 130 10.52 5.26 -16.83
CA GLU A 130 10.84 5.48 -18.24
C GLU A 130 12.02 6.44 -18.38
N GLU A 131 12.00 7.57 -17.67
CA GLU A 131 13.12 8.52 -17.66
C GLU A 131 14.38 7.87 -17.09
N SER A 132 14.29 7.11 -16.01
CA SER A 132 15.43 6.39 -15.41
C SER A 132 16.04 5.38 -16.39
N VAL A 133 15.20 4.63 -17.12
CA VAL A 133 15.66 3.70 -18.16
C VAL A 133 16.31 4.49 -19.31
N HIS A 134 15.72 5.61 -19.73
CA HIS A 134 16.29 6.44 -20.78
C HIS A 134 17.67 6.99 -20.38
N LEU A 135 17.83 7.50 -19.16
CA LEU A 135 19.12 7.97 -18.63
C LEU A 135 20.18 6.86 -18.60
N ASN A 136 19.78 5.62 -18.27
CA ASN A 136 20.70 4.48 -18.19
C ASN A 136 21.03 3.83 -19.55
N THR A 137 20.28 4.16 -20.62
CA THR A 137 20.44 3.50 -21.93
C THR A 137 20.90 4.43 -23.04
N HIS A 138 20.61 5.73 -22.92
CA HIS A 138 20.87 6.70 -23.97
C HIS A 138 21.70 7.88 -23.44
N SER A 139 22.58 8.41 -24.30
CA SER A 139 23.29 9.66 -24.00
C SER A 139 22.27 10.79 -23.86
N THR A 140 22.33 11.50 -22.73
CA THR A 140 21.40 12.58 -22.41
C THR A 140 21.93 13.91 -22.94
N THR A 141 21.04 14.70 -23.53
CA THR A 141 21.41 16.03 -24.05
C THR A 141 20.91 17.11 -23.10
N LEU A 142 21.81 17.73 -22.35
CA LEU A 142 21.49 18.87 -21.51
C LEU A 142 21.68 20.17 -22.30
N LYS A 143 20.68 21.06 -22.27
CA LYS A 143 20.69 22.37 -22.96
C LYS A 143 20.47 23.48 -21.95
N CYS A 144 21.49 24.29 -21.70
CA CYS A 144 21.42 25.41 -20.76
C CYS A 144 22.13 26.65 -21.32
N THR A 145 21.85 27.80 -20.72
CA THR A 145 22.51 29.07 -21.03
C THR A 145 23.93 29.13 -20.45
N LYS A 146 24.81 29.99 -20.98
CA LYS A 146 26.17 30.18 -20.43
C LYS A 146 26.15 30.50 -18.93
N SER A 147 25.21 31.34 -18.49
CA SER A 147 25.06 31.69 -17.06
C SER A 147 24.69 30.50 -16.18
N GLU A 148 23.83 29.61 -16.65
CA GLU A 148 23.42 28.42 -15.89
C GLU A 148 24.56 27.40 -15.81
N TRP A 149 25.32 27.21 -16.89
CA TRP A 149 26.50 26.37 -16.87
C TRP A 149 27.57 26.88 -15.90
N ILE A 150 27.83 28.18 -15.87
CA ILE A 150 28.79 28.79 -14.94
C ILE A 150 28.28 28.67 -13.49
N ASN A 151 27.03 29.02 -13.23
CA ASN A 151 26.53 29.03 -11.86
C ASN A 151 26.35 27.63 -11.25
N ASN A 152 25.96 26.63 -12.05
CA ASN A 152 25.60 25.31 -11.54
C ASN A 152 26.72 24.27 -11.68
N VAL A 153 27.62 24.42 -12.64
CA VAL A 153 28.60 23.39 -13.00
C VAL A 153 30.03 23.91 -13.01
N LEU A 154 30.25 25.12 -13.53
CA LEU A 154 31.58 25.67 -13.79
C LEU A 154 31.81 26.93 -12.95
N GLU A 155 32.35 26.76 -11.75
CA GLU A 155 32.61 27.84 -10.78
C GLU A 155 33.39 29.07 -11.33
N ASP A 156 33.98 28.98 -12.52
CA ASP A 156 34.74 30.06 -13.18
C ASP A 156 34.45 30.15 -14.70
N GLU A 157 34.36 31.37 -15.21
CA GLU A 157 34.14 31.68 -16.63
C GLU A 157 35.31 31.23 -17.51
N ALA A 158 36.55 31.24 -16.99
CA ALA A 158 37.72 30.76 -17.72
C ALA A 158 37.66 29.24 -17.98
N SER A 159 36.93 28.48 -17.16
CA SER A 159 36.72 27.04 -17.38
C SER A 159 35.69 26.80 -18.48
N PHE A 160 34.67 27.66 -18.59
CA PHE A 160 33.69 27.61 -19.68
C PHE A 160 34.34 27.87 -21.03
N ASP A 161 35.18 28.91 -21.14
CA ASP A 161 35.84 29.25 -22.40
C ASP A 161 36.82 28.15 -22.87
N LYS A 162 37.52 27.49 -21.93
CA LYS A 162 38.34 26.30 -22.23
C LYS A 162 37.50 25.14 -22.75
N LEU A 163 36.38 24.83 -22.11
CA LEU A 163 35.50 23.74 -22.55
C LEU A 163 34.82 24.02 -23.90
N LEU A 164 34.63 25.30 -24.23
CA LEU A 164 34.20 25.74 -25.55
C LEU A 164 35.31 25.52 -26.60
N GLU A 165 36.57 25.81 -26.26
CA GLU A 165 37.74 25.53 -27.12
C GLU A 165 37.94 24.04 -27.37
N TYR A 166 37.77 23.20 -26.33
CA TYR A 166 37.81 21.74 -26.43
C TYR A 166 36.59 21.12 -27.13
N ARG A 167 35.65 21.93 -27.64
CA ARG A 167 34.43 21.49 -28.36
C ARG A 167 33.50 20.58 -27.56
N VAL A 168 33.55 20.65 -26.24
CA VAL A 168 32.62 19.93 -25.35
C VAL A 168 31.23 20.55 -25.45
N PHE A 169 31.17 21.88 -25.48
CA PHE A 169 29.92 22.61 -25.70
C PHE A 169 29.63 22.78 -27.19
N LYS A 170 28.43 22.35 -27.63
CA LYS A 170 27.91 22.63 -28.98
C LYS A 170 26.93 23.80 -28.92
N PRO A 171 27.15 24.91 -29.65
CA PRO A 171 26.20 26.01 -29.68
C PRO A 171 24.97 25.61 -30.51
N VAL A 172 23.79 25.62 -29.89
CA VAL A 172 22.52 25.21 -30.54
C VAL A 172 21.76 26.43 -31.10
N GLY A 173 22.13 27.63 -30.66
CA GLY A 173 21.51 28.91 -31.05
C GLY A 173 20.95 29.67 -29.84
N ASN A 174 20.65 30.96 -30.00
CA ASN A 174 20.10 31.83 -28.95
C ASN A 174 20.87 31.89 -27.61
N GLY A 175 22.20 31.69 -27.63
CA GLY A 175 23.02 31.68 -26.41
C GLY A 175 22.89 30.41 -25.56
N LEU A 176 22.28 29.35 -26.11
CA LEU A 176 22.19 28.03 -25.51
C LEU A 176 23.33 27.13 -25.99
N TYR A 177 23.89 26.39 -25.04
CA TYR A 177 24.96 25.42 -25.26
C TYR A 177 24.46 24.05 -24.85
N SER A 178 24.63 23.06 -25.73
CA SER A 178 24.29 21.67 -25.44
C SER A 178 25.51 20.83 -25.14
N VAL A 179 25.39 19.98 -24.14
CA VAL A 179 26.32 18.88 -23.86
C VAL A 179 25.55 17.57 -24.04
N THR A 180 26.14 16.65 -24.77
CA THR A 180 25.67 15.27 -24.89
C THR A 180 26.58 14.41 -24.03
N GLU A 181 26.07 13.89 -22.93
CA GLU A 181 26.85 13.09 -21.98
C GLU A 181 26.10 11.80 -21.63
N GLU A 182 26.85 10.75 -21.38
CA GLU A 182 26.36 9.46 -20.96
C GLU A 182 26.34 9.43 -19.43
N LEU A 183 25.13 9.42 -18.84
CA LEU A 183 24.91 9.49 -17.39
C LEU A 183 24.47 8.12 -16.87
N PHE A 184 25.25 7.08 -17.18
CA PHE A 184 24.95 5.71 -16.76
C PHE A 184 25.18 5.51 -15.26
N ASP A 185 26.17 6.21 -14.71
CA ASP A 185 26.50 6.12 -13.28
C ASP A 185 25.56 7.01 -12.46
N GLY A 186 25.16 6.52 -11.27
CA GLY A 186 24.33 7.30 -10.36
C GLY A 186 25.05 8.54 -9.83
N GLU A 187 24.30 9.61 -9.51
CA GLU A 187 24.85 10.88 -9.02
C GLU A 187 25.79 10.70 -7.81
N ILE A 188 25.45 9.78 -6.90
CA ILE A 188 26.24 9.50 -5.70
C ILE A 188 27.59 8.88 -6.07
N GLU A 189 27.61 7.98 -7.06
CA GLU A 189 28.81 7.32 -7.55
C GLU A 189 29.71 8.29 -8.33
N LEU A 190 29.12 9.11 -9.21
CA LEU A 190 29.81 10.20 -9.88
C LEU A 190 30.46 11.17 -8.89
N LYS A 191 29.77 11.56 -7.82
CA LYS A 191 30.34 12.41 -6.76
C LYS A 191 31.51 11.73 -6.06
N ARG A 192 31.40 10.44 -5.74
CA ARG A 192 32.47 9.66 -5.11
C ARG A 192 33.68 9.54 -6.03
N MET A 193 33.47 9.21 -7.31
CA MET A 193 34.52 9.10 -8.32
C MET A 193 35.20 10.45 -8.54
N ASN A 194 34.44 11.55 -8.62
CA ASN A 194 34.99 12.90 -8.74
C ASN A 194 35.89 13.27 -7.56
N GLN A 195 35.48 12.94 -6.33
CA GLN A 195 36.32 13.13 -5.13
C GLN A 195 37.60 12.29 -5.16
N LEU A 196 37.52 11.06 -5.67
CA LEU A 196 38.68 10.19 -5.83
C LEU A 196 39.65 10.73 -6.89
N MET A 197 39.13 11.11 -8.06
CA MET A 197 39.92 11.75 -9.13
C MET A 197 40.60 13.03 -8.66
N LYS A 198 39.91 13.87 -7.87
CA LYS A 198 40.53 15.08 -7.28
C LYS A 198 41.71 14.74 -6.38
N LYS A 199 41.56 13.74 -5.50
CA LYS A 199 42.66 13.28 -4.64
C LYS A 199 43.83 12.73 -5.44
N ASP A 200 43.55 11.95 -6.49
CA ASP A 200 44.59 11.41 -7.36
C ASP A 200 45.30 12.51 -8.15
N ILE A 201 44.58 13.52 -8.64
CA ILE A 201 45.18 14.69 -9.28
C ILE A 201 46.10 15.43 -8.31
N ASP A 202 45.69 15.61 -7.06
CA ASP A 202 46.52 16.29 -6.07
C ASP A 202 47.75 15.47 -5.69
N ARG A 203 47.62 14.13 -5.63
CA ARG A 203 48.76 13.23 -5.48
C ARG A 203 49.72 13.32 -6.67
N LEU A 204 49.22 13.32 -7.90
CA LEU A 204 50.04 13.44 -9.11
C LEU A 204 50.76 14.78 -9.17
N LYS A 205 50.17 15.87 -8.69
CA LYS A 205 50.86 17.17 -8.56
C LYS A 205 52.03 17.09 -7.57
N MET A 206 51.83 16.46 -6.42
CA MET A 206 52.90 16.24 -5.45
C MET A 206 54.03 15.40 -6.05
N ASP A 207 53.69 14.30 -6.72
CA ASP A 207 54.69 13.44 -7.39
C ASP A 207 55.44 14.22 -8.48
N LEU A 208 54.75 15.07 -9.26
CA LEU A 208 55.37 15.92 -10.28
C LEU A 208 56.35 16.94 -9.66
N ASP A 209 55.98 17.57 -8.56
CA ASP A 209 56.86 18.49 -7.83
C ASP A 209 58.06 17.75 -7.23
N ASP A 210 57.87 16.53 -6.72
CA ASP A 210 58.95 15.66 -6.25
C ASP A 210 59.91 15.28 -7.40
N TYR A 211 59.38 14.93 -8.57
CA TYR A 211 60.20 14.66 -9.75
C TYR A 211 60.95 15.91 -10.21
N LYS A 212 60.29 17.07 -10.22
CA LYS A 212 60.92 18.35 -10.56
C LYS A 212 62.06 18.67 -9.60
N GLN A 213 61.87 18.44 -8.30
CA GLN A 213 62.93 18.64 -7.31
C GLN A 213 64.10 17.67 -7.53
N LYS A 214 63.82 16.37 -7.75
CA LYS A 214 64.86 15.38 -8.09
C LYS A 214 65.63 15.78 -9.36
N TRP A 215 64.95 16.36 -10.35
CA TRP A 215 65.58 16.86 -11.57
C TRP A 215 66.47 18.08 -11.31
N LEU A 216 66.05 19.00 -10.43
CA LEU A 216 66.88 20.13 -10.02
C LEU A 216 68.11 19.68 -9.21
N ASP A 217 67.95 18.74 -8.30
CA ASP A 217 69.07 18.16 -7.54
C ASP A 217 70.04 17.42 -8.48
N ASN A 218 69.50 16.70 -9.47
CA ASN A 218 70.29 16.06 -10.52
C ASN A 218 70.99 17.09 -11.42
N TYR A 219 70.36 18.22 -11.72
CA TYR A 219 71.00 19.32 -12.44
C TYR A 219 72.16 19.91 -11.63
N ASP A 220 72.00 20.10 -10.33
CA ASP A 220 73.07 20.61 -9.46
C ASP A 220 74.24 19.64 -9.36
N THR A 221 73.97 18.34 -9.24
CA THR A 221 75.03 17.32 -9.29
C THR A 221 75.69 17.27 -10.67
N MET A 222 74.92 17.35 -11.76
CA MET A 222 75.44 17.40 -13.13
C MET A 222 76.24 18.69 -13.39
N SER A 223 75.87 19.80 -12.79
CA SER A 223 76.60 21.08 -12.85
C SER A 223 77.92 21.01 -12.09
N LYS A 224 77.96 20.34 -10.92
CA LYS A 224 79.21 20.02 -10.22
C LYS A 224 80.11 19.09 -11.03
N ILE A 225 79.54 18.04 -11.63
CA ILE A 225 80.25 17.15 -12.54
C ILE A 225 80.77 17.93 -13.75
N GLY A 226 79.94 18.76 -14.37
CA GLY A 226 80.29 19.63 -15.49
C GLY A 226 81.38 20.63 -15.14
N SER A 227 81.40 21.15 -13.92
CA SER A 227 82.47 22.03 -13.42
C SER A 227 83.78 21.26 -13.22
N ILE A 228 83.74 20.03 -12.71
CA ILE A 228 84.91 19.15 -12.62
C ILE A 228 85.42 18.79 -14.01
N ILE A 229 84.53 18.45 -14.94
CA ILE A 229 84.87 18.14 -16.34
C ILE A 229 85.48 19.37 -17.00
N LYS A 230 84.89 20.56 -16.85
CA LYS A 230 85.42 21.82 -17.38
C LYS A 230 86.77 22.18 -16.77
N GLY A 231 86.94 21.95 -15.46
CA GLY A 231 88.23 22.10 -14.78
C GLY A 231 89.29 21.14 -15.34
N LYS A 232 88.94 19.86 -15.51
CA LYS A 232 89.82 18.84 -16.12
C LYS A 232 90.08 19.10 -17.61
N LEU A 233 89.12 19.68 -18.33
CA LEU A 233 89.27 20.12 -19.72
C LEU A 233 90.25 21.30 -19.80
N ASN A 234 90.10 22.28 -18.90
CA ASN A 234 91.02 23.41 -18.78
C ASN A 234 92.43 22.97 -18.32
N GLU A 235 92.56 21.97 -17.46
CA GLU A 235 93.87 21.39 -17.10
C GLU A 235 94.52 20.67 -18.30
N ARG A 236 93.74 20.04 -19.19
CA ARG A 236 94.26 19.52 -20.47
C ARG A 236 94.60 20.62 -21.46
N SER A 237 93.86 21.73 -21.43
CA SER A 237 94.09 22.94 -22.26
C SER A 237 95.34 23.71 -21.80
N ASN A 238 95.62 23.77 -20.50
CA ASN A 238 96.76 24.50 -19.94
C ASN A 238 98.07 23.67 -19.91
N GLY A 239 98.11 22.57 -20.67
CA GLY A 239 99.31 21.77 -20.92
C GLY A 239 100.09 22.15 -22.18
N SER A 240 99.66 23.16 -22.95
CA SER A 240 100.48 23.74 -24.02
C SER A 240 100.74 25.22 -23.75
N GLU A 241 102.01 25.52 -23.50
CA GLU A 241 102.58 26.86 -23.39
C GLU A 241 102.24 27.75 -24.60
N GLU A 242 102.13 29.05 -24.30
CA GLU A 242 102.51 30.21 -25.12
C GLU A 242 102.12 30.20 -26.61
N ASN A 243 101.11 31.01 -26.94
CA ASN A 243 101.31 32.12 -27.87
C ASN A 243 100.16 33.14 -27.72
N GLU A 244 100.55 34.35 -27.31
CA GLU A 244 99.88 35.56 -27.76
C GLU A 244 99.95 35.56 -29.30
N ASP A 245 98.81 35.55 -29.97
CA ASP A 245 98.66 36.26 -31.23
C ASP A 245 97.18 36.60 -31.44
N ASP A 246 97.00 37.90 -31.53
CA ASP A 246 95.84 38.63 -31.99
C ASP A 246 95.46 38.19 -33.42
N TYR A 247 94.27 37.64 -33.61
CA TYR A 247 93.61 37.59 -34.91
C TYR A 247 92.14 37.98 -34.72
N GLU A 248 91.87 39.25 -35.04
CA GLU A 248 90.59 39.67 -35.61
C GLU A 248 90.25 38.81 -36.84
N GLU A 249 88.94 38.70 -37.11
CA GLU A 249 88.35 38.44 -38.43
C GLU A 249 88.34 36.97 -38.93
N GLU A 250 87.21 36.25 -38.70
CA GLU A 250 86.47 35.66 -39.84
C GLU A 250 85.02 35.33 -39.44
N GLU A 251 84.13 36.04 -40.13
CA GLU A 251 82.71 35.73 -40.35
C GLU A 251 82.51 34.31 -40.92
N GLU A 252 81.28 33.81 -40.76
CA GLU A 252 80.66 32.76 -41.59
C GLU A 252 81.25 31.34 -41.54
N ALA A 253 80.48 30.41 -40.94
CA ALA A 253 80.01 29.19 -41.61
C ALA A 253 79.73 28.03 -40.64
N ILE A 254 78.57 27.99 -39.98
CA ILE A 254 77.85 26.72 -39.75
C ILE A 254 76.35 26.97 -39.88
N GLU A 255 75.93 27.40 -41.07
CA GLU A 255 74.55 27.26 -41.54
C GLU A 255 74.57 26.24 -42.69
N ARG A 256 74.68 24.93 -42.37
CA ARG A 256 74.47 23.82 -43.31
C ARG A 256 74.52 22.43 -42.64
N ILE A 257 73.45 22.07 -41.91
CA ILE A 257 73.00 20.67 -41.83
C ILE A 257 71.49 20.66 -42.03
N LYS A 258 71.09 20.87 -43.28
CA LYS A 258 69.82 20.39 -43.81
C LYS A 258 70.15 19.30 -44.84
N LYS A 259 69.37 18.22 -44.77
CA LYS A 259 69.04 17.19 -45.76
C LYS A 259 69.69 15.81 -45.64
N ASN A 260 68.75 14.86 -45.59
CA ASN A 260 68.76 13.50 -46.08
C ASN A 260 69.41 12.44 -45.18
N ASP A 261 68.56 11.70 -44.45
CA ASP A 261 68.27 10.35 -44.93
C ASP A 261 66.80 9.98 -44.70
N VAL A 262 66.13 9.76 -45.83
CA VAL A 262 64.90 9.01 -45.98
C VAL A 262 65.35 7.57 -46.16
N TYR A 263 64.91 6.68 -45.29
CA TYR A 263 64.75 5.26 -45.61
C TYR A 263 63.38 4.82 -45.12
N GLU A 264 62.53 4.55 -46.10
CA GLU A 264 61.44 3.59 -45.99
C GLU A 264 62.01 2.23 -45.60
N SER A 265 61.39 1.57 -44.63
CA SER A 265 61.23 0.12 -44.65
C SER A 265 59.87 -0.19 -44.04
N GLU A 266 58.98 -0.67 -44.90
CA GLU A 266 57.89 -1.58 -44.54
C GLU A 266 58.47 -2.88 -43.93
N ASP A 267 57.57 -3.77 -43.49
CA ASP A 267 57.75 -5.14 -43.01
C ASP A 267 57.74 -5.27 -41.47
N ASP A 268 56.59 -5.58 -40.87
CA ASP A 268 56.02 -6.92 -40.64
C ASP A 268 56.66 -7.61 -39.43
N GLY A 269 55.82 -8.08 -38.50
CA GLY A 269 56.28 -8.72 -37.27
C GLY A 269 55.41 -8.44 -36.05
N GLU A 270 54.20 -9.01 -36.07
CA GLU A 270 53.49 -9.35 -34.85
C GLU A 270 54.39 -10.19 -33.91
N GLU A 271 54.75 -9.66 -32.74
CA GLU A 271 55.22 -10.49 -31.63
C GLU A 271 54.25 -10.40 -30.45
N ARG A 272 53.35 -11.39 -30.47
CA ARG A 272 52.56 -11.89 -29.36
C ARG A 272 53.51 -12.29 -28.22
N SER A 273 53.38 -11.63 -27.07
CA SER A 273 53.87 -12.19 -25.80
C SER A 273 52.79 -13.08 -25.20
N SER A 274 53.03 -14.40 -25.25
CA SER A 274 52.26 -15.41 -24.54
C SER A 274 52.47 -15.32 -23.03
N PHE A 275 51.38 -15.25 -22.28
CA PHE A 275 51.34 -15.76 -20.91
C PHE A 275 50.14 -16.70 -20.81
N ASN A 276 50.44 -17.99 -20.69
CA ASN A 276 49.48 -19.08 -20.53
C ASN A 276 49.00 -19.20 -19.08
N THR A 277 47.84 -19.88 -18.97
CA THR A 277 47.28 -20.62 -17.83
C THR A 277 46.73 -19.75 -16.69
N ASP A 278 45.43 -19.80 -16.38
CA ASP A 278 44.72 -21.01 -15.98
C ASP A 278 43.27 -21.07 -16.46
N GLU A 279 42.94 -22.23 -17.03
CA GLU A 279 41.61 -22.74 -17.35
C GLU A 279 40.94 -23.18 -16.04
N GLU A 280 39.71 -22.76 -15.78
CA GLU A 280 38.67 -23.68 -15.26
C GLU A 280 37.33 -23.24 -15.86
N GLU A 281 37.03 -23.86 -17.01
CA GLU A 281 35.68 -24.21 -17.42
C GLU A 281 35.22 -25.37 -16.52
N ASP A 282 34.10 -25.18 -15.83
CA ASP A 282 33.20 -26.29 -15.50
C ASP A 282 31.82 -25.85 -15.99
N GLU A 283 31.53 -26.25 -17.23
CA GLU A 283 30.19 -26.38 -17.77
C GLU A 283 29.61 -27.68 -17.21
N GLU A 284 28.55 -27.59 -16.39
CA GLU A 284 27.50 -28.60 -16.43
C GLU A 284 26.19 -27.94 -16.85
N GLU A 285 25.76 -28.39 -18.01
CA GLU A 285 24.47 -28.20 -18.63
C GLU A 285 23.34 -28.85 -17.82
N ASP A 286 22.15 -28.31 -18.10
CA ASP A 286 20.86 -29.01 -18.18
C ASP A 286 19.94 -29.13 -16.95
N GLU A 287 18.78 -28.47 -17.16
CA GLU A 287 17.41 -29.00 -17.05
C GLU A 287 16.97 -29.54 -15.68
N ASP A 288 16.11 -28.76 -15.02
CA ASP A 288 14.76 -29.19 -14.60
C ASP A 288 14.08 -27.95 -13.97
N GLU A 289 13.07 -27.37 -14.61
CA GLU A 289 11.67 -27.76 -14.51
C GLU A 289 10.93 -26.94 -13.42
N TYR A 290 9.72 -26.56 -13.77
CA TYR A 290 8.85 -25.61 -13.09
C TYR A 290 8.54 -26.01 -11.65
N GLY A 291 8.62 -25.05 -10.72
CA GLY A 291 8.19 -25.19 -9.34
C GLY A 291 7.60 -23.90 -8.80
N ILE A 292 6.55 -23.40 -9.44
CA ILE A 292 5.63 -22.44 -8.84
C ILE A 292 4.87 -23.23 -7.77
N GLU A 293 5.27 -23.13 -6.50
CA GLU A 293 4.39 -23.46 -5.39
C GLU A 293 3.27 -22.41 -5.36
N GLN A 294 2.18 -22.75 -6.05
CA GLN A 294 0.86 -22.24 -5.74
C GLN A 294 0.49 -22.79 -4.35
N ASP A 295 0.53 -21.92 -3.34
CA ASP A 295 -0.29 -22.11 -2.15
C ASP A 295 -1.76 -21.87 -2.54
N GLU A 296 -2.35 -22.88 -3.20
CA GLU A 296 -3.78 -23.14 -3.19
C GLU A 296 -4.05 -24.18 -2.10
N GLU A 297 -4.41 -23.72 -0.89
CA GLU A 297 -5.15 -24.55 0.07
C GLU A 297 -6.44 -23.84 0.47
N ASP A 298 -7.51 -24.31 -0.17
CA ASP A 298 -8.81 -24.66 0.41
C ASP A 298 -9.62 -23.58 1.12
N ILE A 299 -10.37 -22.84 0.29
CA ILE A 299 -11.68 -22.31 0.68
C ILE A 299 -12.65 -23.50 0.75
N ASP A 300 -12.80 -24.07 1.94
CA ASP A 300 -13.87 -25.02 2.27
C ASP A 300 -15.23 -24.29 2.29
N ILE A 301 -15.91 -24.26 1.15
CA ILE A 301 -17.34 -23.93 1.06
C ILE A 301 -18.12 -25.19 1.44
N ALA A 302 -18.27 -25.41 2.74
CA ALA A 302 -19.22 -26.38 3.28
C ALA A 302 -20.57 -25.70 3.54
N ASP A 303 -21.43 -25.82 2.52
CA ASP A 303 -22.89 -25.79 2.64
C ASP A 303 -23.35 -26.76 3.74
N SER A 304 -23.87 -26.22 4.84
CA SER A 304 -24.77 -26.95 5.71
C SER A 304 -25.75 -25.99 6.39
N GLY A 305 -26.95 -25.94 5.84
CA GLY A 305 -28.12 -25.52 6.60
C GLY A 305 -28.39 -26.51 7.74
N ALA A 306 -28.52 -25.99 8.95
CA ALA A 306 -29.32 -26.59 10.01
C ALA A 306 -29.64 -25.54 11.09
N ASP A 307 -30.93 -25.32 11.29
CA ASP A 307 -31.53 -24.77 12.50
C ASP A 307 -30.88 -25.32 13.78
N ALA A 308 -30.61 -24.46 14.75
CA ALA A 308 -30.91 -24.72 16.16
C ALA A 308 -30.79 -23.44 17.01
N ASP A 309 -31.93 -23.04 17.57
CA ASP A 309 -32.05 -22.19 18.75
C ASP A 309 -31.05 -22.59 19.86
N ALA A 310 -30.31 -21.62 20.39
CA ALA A 310 -29.79 -21.69 21.75
C ALA A 310 -29.58 -20.28 22.34
N ASP A 311 -30.32 -20.06 23.41
CA ASP A 311 -30.51 -18.85 24.20
C ASP A 311 -29.25 -18.46 25.02
N VAL A 312 -28.92 -17.16 24.95
CA VAL A 312 -28.34 -16.24 25.96
C VAL A 312 -27.37 -16.76 27.05
N LYS A 313 -26.19 -16.11 27.14
CA LYS A 313 -25.65 -15.61 28.42
C LYS A 313 -24.69 -14.43 28.23
N VAL A 314 -25.18 -13.23 28.56
CA VAL A 314 -24.36 -12.01 28.70
C VAL A 314 -23.87 -11.94 30.14
N GLU A 315 -22.55 -11.94 30.34
CA GLU A 315 -21.91 -11.64 31.61
C GLU A 315 -22.05 -10.14 31.92
N ILE A 316 -22.75 -9.81 33.00
CA ILE A 316 -22.73 -8.50 33.63
C ILE A 316 -21.74 -8.58 34.79
N GLY A 317 -20.69 -7.76 34.71
CA GLY A 317 -19.70 -7.59 35.76
C GLY A 317 -20.30 -6.91 36.98
N GLU A 318 -20.23 -7.58 38.13
CA GLU A 318 -20.42 -7.00 39.45
C GLU A 318 -19.14 -6.28 39.87
N ASN A 319 -19.27 -5.02 40.28
CA ASN A 319 -18.26 -4.37 41.11
C ASN A 319 -18.91 -3.85 42.40
N ALA A 320 -18.30 -4.31 43.49
CA ALA A 320 -18.49 -4.12 44.92
C ALA A 320 -19.19 -2.82 45.41
N VAL A 321 -20.20 -2.97 46.30
CA VAL A 321 -20.14 -2.75 47.77
C VAL A 321 -19.97 -1.28 48.17
N ASP A 322 -21.01 -0.68 48.78
CA ASP A 322 -20.87 -0.27 50.19
C ASP A 322 -22.23 -0.07 50.91
N SER A 323 -22.11 -0.16 52.22
CA SER A 323 -23.10 -0.44 53.26
C SER A 323 -23.79 0.82 53.80
N ASN A 324 -25.02 0.64 54.32
CA ASN A 324 -25.61 1.19 55.57
C ASN A 324 -27.11 1.45 55.37
N ASP A 325 -28.01 0.72 56.02
CA ASP A 325 -28.35 0.70 57.46
C ASP A 325 -29.32 1.84 57.89
N SER A 326 -30.26 1.44 58.75
CA SER A 326 -31.15 2.23 59.60
C SER A 326 -32.43 2.85 59.02
N THR A 327 -33.51 2.11 59.23
CA THR A 327 -34.72 2.48 60.01
C THR A 327 -35.12 3.96 60.11
N GLY A 328 -36.41 4.25 59.88
CA GLY A 328 -37.01 5.46 60.45
C GLY A 328 -38.41 5.77 59.95
N LEU A 329 -39.42 5.17 60.57
CA LEU A 329 -40.76 5.76 60.66
C LEU A 329 -40.64 7.11 61.38
N ASN A 330 -41.19 8.18 60.81
CA ASN A 330 -41.71 9.27 61.62
C ASN A 330 -42.80 10.05 60.88
N GLU A 331 -44.01 9.93 61.40
CA GLU A 331 -45.11 10.89 61.22
C GLU A 331 -44.73 12.20 61.91
N GLY A 332 -45.13 13.33 61.33
CA GLY A 332 -44.82 14.64 61.90
C GLY A 332 -45.51 15.76 61.14
N GLU A 333 -46.69 16.09 61.63
CA GLU A 333 -47.48 17.29 61.35
C GLU A 333 -46.61 18.56 61.25
N ASN A 334 -46.89 19.44 60.30
CA ASN A 334 -47.40 20.77 60.66
C ASN A 334 -47.80 21.62 59.45
N ASN A 335 -48.95 22.25 59.68
CA ASN A 335 -49.52 23.43 59.05
C ASN A 335 -48.50 24.48 58.60
N ASN A 336 -48.75 25.12 57.46
CA ASN A 336 -48.77 26.58 57.47
C ASN A 336 -49.66 27.16 56.36
N ASP A 337 -50.52 28.06 56.79
CA ASP A 337 -51.32 28.98 56.01
C ASP A 337 -50.46 29.86 55.09
N GLY A 338 -51.03 30.29 53.97
CA GLY A 338 -50.34 31.10 52.97
C GLY A 338 -51.25 31.66 51.90
N ASP A 339 -52.26 32.40 52.35
CA ASP A 339 -52.97 33.50 51.71
C ASP A 339 -52.26 34.15 50.50
N ALA A 340 -52.94 34.25 49.34
CA ALA A 340 -52.79 35.32 48.35
C ALA A 340 -53.84 35.19 47.23
N ASP A 341 -55.03 35.72 47.49
CA ASP A 341 -55.86 36.35 46.45
C ASP A 341 -55.05 37.50 45.80
N GLN A 342 -55.07 37.62 44.47
CA GLN A 342 -55.26 38.91 43.79
C GLN A 342 -55.42 38.81 42.26
N GLU A 343 -56.46 39.50 41.79
CA GLU A 343 -56.64 40.16 40.48
C GLU A 343 -56.94 39.23 39.29
N MET A 344 -58.20 39.04 38.86
CA MET A 344 -59.12 40.03 38.26
C MET A 344 -58.42 41.07 37.37
N ASN A 345 -58.44 40.82 36.06
CA ASN A 345 -58.83 41.82 35.08
C ASN A 345 -59.34 41.13 33.81
N ASP A 346 -60.62 41.41 33.51
CA ASP A 346 -61.26 41.17 32.24
C ASP A 346 -60.66 42.08 31.14
N ALA A 347 -60.42 41.51 29.96
CA ALA A 347 -60.57 42.16 28.64
C ALA A 347 -60.59 41.10 27.54
#